data_AF-A0A6C0ME85-F1
#
_entry.id   AF-A0A6C0ME85-F1
#
_cell.length_a   1.000
_cell.length_b   1.000
_cell.length_c   1.000
_cell.angle_alpha   90.00
_cell.angle_beta   90.00
_cell.angle_gamma   90.00
#
_symmetry.space_group_name_H-M   'P 1'
#
loop_
_entity.id
_entity.type
_entity.pdbx_description
1 polymer ?
#
loop_
_entity_poly.entity_id
_entity_poly.type
_entity_poly.pdbx_seq_one_letter_code
_entity_poly.pdbx_strand_id
1 'polypeptide(L)'
;DFGIYFSLLVMFFFFKSFDFGVVFNLVQFLDVQPEISFLGFKLQRVDLIVIFLFLGAIGKSAQLGLHTWLPDAMEGPTPVSALIHAATMVTAGVFVLIRSSPILEYSSSGLFLVSLIGGLTALFAGTVGLVQYDIKKVIAYSTCSQLGYMFFACGMSNYSVGLFHLFNHGFFKALLFLGAGSVIHALLDEQD
;
A
#
# COMPACT_ATOMS: atom_id res chain seq x y z
N ASP A 1 1.05 -10.86 -1.52
CA ASP A 1 1.61 -11.76 -2.56
C ASP A 1 0.56 -12.54 -3.31
N PHE A 2 -0.26 -13.38 -2.67
CA PHE A 2 -1.35 -14.08 -3.37
C PHE A 2 -2.29 -13.15 -4.14
N GLY A 3 -2.65 -11.98 -3.58
CA GLY A 3 -3.45 -10.99 -4.31
C GLY A 3 -2.81 -10.52 -5.62
N ILE A 4 -1.50 -10.20 -5.60
CA ILE A 4 -0.76 -9.81 -6.82
C ILE A 4 -0.73 -10.97 -7.83
N TYR A 5 -0.49 -12.18 -7.35
CA TYR A 5 -0.48 -13.37 -8.21
C TYR A 5 -1.84 -13.61 -8.88
N PHE A 6 -2.94 -13.54 -8.13
CA PHE A 6 -4.28 -13.66 -8.71
C PHE A 6 -4.62 -12.51 -9.66
N SER A 7 -4.20 -11.29 -9.35
CA SER A 7 -4.35 -10.15 -10.25
C SER A 7 -3.63 -10.39 -11.59
N LEU A 8 -2.38 -10.88 -11.54
CA LEU A 8 -1.62 -11.25 -12.74
C LEU A 8 -2.30 -12.36 -13.54
N LEU A 9 -2.83 -13.40 -12.88
CA LEU A 9 -3.57 -14.47 -13.55
C LEU A 9 -4.84 -13.96 -14.23
N VAL A 10 -5.60 -13.10 -13.56
CA VAL A 10 -6.84 -12.52 -14.11
C VAL A 10 -6.51 -11.59 -15.28
N MET A 11 -5.48 -10.75 -15.16
CA MET A 11 -4.98 -9.93 -16.27
C MET A 11 -4.57 -10.79 -17.46
N PHE A 12 -3.79 -11.85 -17.24
CA PHE A 12 -3.41 -12.76 -18.33
C PHE A 12 -4.62 -13.48 -18.93
N PHE A 13 -5.60 -13.87 -18.12
CA PHE A 13 -6.81 -14.53 -18.61
C PHE A 13 -7.58 -13.65 -19.61
N PHE A 14 -7.74 -12.35 -19.32
CA PHE A 14 -8.48 -11.43 -20.17
C PHE A 14 -7.64 -10.83 -21.31
N PHE A 15 -6.43 -10.36 -21.04
CA PHE A 15 -5.60 -9.63 -22.01
C PHE A 15 -4.64 -10.52 -22.80
N LYS A 16 -4.38 -11.76 -22.34
CA LYS A 16 -3.38 -12.69 -22.92
C LYS A 16 -1.97 -12.10 -23.00
N SER A 17 -1.67 -11.08 -22.21
CA SER A 17 -0.38 -10.41 -22.17
C SER A 17 -0.07 -9.92 -20.75
N PHE A 18 1.22 -9.86 -20.42
CA PHE A 18 1.74 -9.20 -19.22
C PHE A 18 2.32 -7.82 -19.52
N ASP A 19 2.36 -7.41 -20.78
CA ASP A 19 2.84 -6.08 -21.16
C ASP A 19 1.80 -5.03 -20.76
N PHE A 20 2.19 -4.13 -19.85
CA PHE A 20 1.37 -3.02 -19.39
C PHE A 20 0.92 -2.11 -20.54
N GLY A 21 1.73 -1.97 -21.61
CA GLY A 21 1.33 -1.18 -22.79
C GLY A 21 0.11 -1.78 -23.49
N VAL A 22 0.07 -3.11 -23.63
CA VAL A 22 -1.08 -3.84 -24.20
C VAL A 22 -2.27 -3.79 -23.25
N VAL A 23 -2.04 -4.06 -21.96
CA VAL A 23 -3.09 -4.06 -20.93
C VAL A 23 -3.79 -2.71 -20.87
N PHE A 24 -3.05 -1.60 -20.69
CA PHE A 24 -3.65 -0.27 -20.51
C PHE A 24 -4.49 0.18 -21.71
N ASN A 25 -4.06 -0.16 -22.94
CA ASN A 25 -4.83 0.16 -24.15
C ASN A 25 -6.13 -0.67 -24.26
N LEU A 26 -6.14 -1.88 -23.69
CA LEU A 26 -7.27 -2.80 -23.79
C LEU A 26 -8.25 -2.72 -22.61
N VAL A 27 -7.85 -2.16 -21.46
CA VAL A 27 -8.69 -2.08 -20.25
C VAL A 27 -10.04 -1.44 -20.52
N GLN A 28 -10.08 -0.37 -21.32
CA GLN A 28 -11.32 0.31 -21.70
C GLN A 28 -12.37 -0.63 -22.32
N PHE A 29 -11.95 -1.70 -23.00
CA PHE A 29 -12.88 -2.65 -23.62
C PHE A 29 -13.42 -3.67 -22.63
N LEU A 30 -12.74 -3.92 -21.51
CA LEU A 30 -13.24 -4.82 -20.47
C LEU A 30 -14.34 -4.18 -19.63
N ASP A 31 -14.31 -2.86 -19.48
CA ASP A 31 -15.33 -2.10 -18.74
C ASP A 31 -16.71 -2.16 -19.43
N VAL A 32 -16.71 -2.12 -20.78
CA VAL A 32 -17.95 -2.17 -21.59
C VAL A 32 -18.56 -3.59 -21.66
N GLN A 33 -17.82 -4.63 -21.30
CA GLN A 33 -18.28 -6.01 -21.41
C GLN A 33 -19.20 -6.43 -20.26
N PRO A 34 -20.09 -7.42 -20.48
CA PRO A 34 -21.02 -7.86 -19.44
C PRO A 34 -20.28 -8.38 -18.21
N GLU A 35 -20.88 -8.09 -17.05
CA GLU A 35 -20.48 -8.53 -15.73
C GLU A 35 -20.31 -10.05 -15.68
N ILE A 36 -19.35 -10.50 -14.88
CA ILE A 36 -19.11 -11.92 -14.62
C ILE A 36 -19.68 -12.27 -13.26
N SER A 37 -20.31 -13.44 -13.16
CA SER A 37 -20.68 -14.03 -11.88
C SER A 37 -19.45 -14.67 -11.22
N PHE A 38 -18.88 -14.01 -10.22
CA PHE A 38 -17.77 -14.53 -9.42
C PHE A 38 -18.25 -14.82 -8.00
N LEU A 39 -18.12 -16.08 -7.54
CA LEU A 39 -18.57 -16.53 -6.21
C LEU A 39 -20.03 -16.16 -5.87
N GLY A 40 -20.90 -16.10 -6.88
CA GLY A 40 -22.32 -15.73 -6.71
C GLY A 40 -22.60 -14.22 -6.76
N PHE A 41 -21.57 -13.37 -6.78
CA PHE A 41 -21.70 -11.92 -6.99
C PHE A 41 -21.52 -11.58 -8.47
N LYS A 42 -22.28 -10.59 -8.96
CA LYS A 42 -22.03 -10.01 -10.28
C LYS A 42 -21.05 -8.86 -10.12
N LEU A 43 -19.91 -8.97 -10.78
CA LEU A 43 -18.84 -7.98 -10.71
C LEU A 43 -18.40 -7.61 -12.13
N GLN A 44 -17.99 -6.36 -12.30
CA GLN A 44 -17.27 -5.95 -13.49
C GLN A 44 -15.91 -6.66 -13.53
N ARG A 45 -15.41 -6.89 -14.75
CA ARG A 45 -14.17 -7.64 -14.96
C ARG A 45 -12.95 -6.88 -14.47
N VAL A 46 -12.98 -5.56 -14.65
CA VAL A 46 -11.93 -4.65 -14.17
C VAL A 46 -11.90 -4.64 -12.64
N ASP A 47 -13.07 -4.57 -11.99
CA ASP A 47 -13.20 -4.63 -10.53
C ASP A 47 -12.51 -5.88 -9.95
N LEU A 48 -12.65 -7.03 -10.60
CA LEU A 48 -11.99 -8.26 -10.15
C LEU A 48 -10.45 -8.13 -10.15
N ILE A 49 -9.88 -7.54 -11.21
CA ILE A 49 -8.43 -7.29 -11.32
C ILE A 49 -7.99 -6.34 -10.20
N VAL A 50 -8.74 -5.25 -10.03
CA VAL A 50 -8.44 -4.19 -9.06
C VAL A 50 -8.55 -4.69 -7.63
N ILE A 51 -9.56 -5.49 -7.29
CA ILE A 51 -9.73 -6.07 -5.95
C ILE A 51 -8.53 -6.97 -5.60
N PHE A 52 -8.08 -7.84 -6.51
CA PHE A 52 -6.92 -8.68 -6.25
C PHE A 52 -5.62 -7.87 -6.14
N LEU A 53 -5.45 -6.86 -7.00
CA LEU A 53 -4.31 -5.95 -6.95
C LEU A 53 -4.29 -5.21 -5.61
N PHE A 54 -5.46 -4.73 -5.17
CA PHE A 54 -5.66 -4.05 -3.90
C PHE A 54 -5.33 -4.95 -2.70
N LEU A 55 -5.79 -6.21 -2.67
CA LEU A 55 -5.41 -7.18 -1.63
C LEU A 55 -3.89 -7.40 -1.57
N GLY A 56 -3.24 -7.41 -2.74
CA GLY A 56 -1.79 -7.44 -2.85
C GLY A 56 -1.13 -6.21 -2.23
N ALA A 57 -1.65 -5.03 -2.57
CA ALA A 57 -1.15 -3.74 -2.14
C ALA A 57 -1.27 -3.56 -0.61
N ILE A 58 -2.45 -3.81 -0.02
CA ILE A 58 -2.70 -3.73 1.44
C ILE A 58 -1.67 -4.55 2.22
N GLY A 59 -1.39 -5.78 1.79
CA GLY A 59 -0.46 -6.65 2.48
C GLY A 59 0.97 -6.09 2.50
N LYS A 60 1.44 -5.52 1.38
CA LYS A 60 2.81 -4.95 1.30
C LYS A 60 2.93 -3.59 1.97
N SER A 61 1.89 -2.77 1.97
CA SER A 61 1.90 -1.44 2.60
C SER A 61 1.28 -1.41 4.00
N ALA A 62 1.06 -2.58 4.61
CA ALA A 62 0.57 -2.74 5.97
C ALA A 62 -0.70 -1.93 6.27
N GLN A 63 -1.67 -1.94 5.36
CA GLN A 63 -2.94 -1.25 5.57
C GLN A 63 -3.83 -2.00 6.58
N LEU A 64 -4.90 -1.36 7.03
CA LEU A 64 -5.85 -1.90 8.00
C LEU A 64 -6.31 -3.32 7.61
N GLY A 65 -6.39 -4.22 8.60
CA GLY A 65 -6.59 -5.66 8.41
C GLY A 65 -5.29 -6.47 8.26
N LEU A 66 -4.26 -5.93 7.58
CA LEU A 66 -2.94 -6.57 7.41
C LEU A 66 -1.78 -5.68 7.91
N HIS A 67 -2.05 -4.81 8.88
CA HIS A 67 -1.07 -3.82 9.37
C HIS A 67 -0.14 -4.38 10.46
N THR A 68 -0.52 -5.48 11.11
CA THR A 68 0.11 -5.98 12.34
C THR A 68 1.57 -6.39 12.15
N TRP A 69 1.93 -6.89 10.97
CA TRP A 69 3.31 -7.32 10.71
C TRP A 69 4.33 -6.17 10.74
N LEU A 70 3.88 -4.93 10.50
CA LEU A 70 4.79 -3.80 10.32
C LEU A 70 5.35 -3.27 11.67
N PRO A 71 4.54 -3.09 12.73
CA PRO A 71 5.06 -2.87 14.08
C PRO A 71 5.93 -4.02 14.61
N ASP A 72 5.59 -5.27 14.27
CA ASP A 72 6.35 -6.45 14.72
C ASP A 72 7.74 -6.51 14.06
N ALA A 73 7.92 -5.90 12.89
CA ALA A 73 9.23 -5.81 12.21
C ALA A 73 10.27 -4.94 12.96
N MET A 74 9.91 -4.31 14.09
CA MET A 74 10.82 -3.49 14.91
C MET A 74 11.83 -4.28 15.73
N GLU A 75 11.67 -5.60 15.84
CA GLU A 75 12.68 -6.50 16.42
C GLU A 75 14.00 -6.48 15.66
N GLY A 76 13.97 -6.09 14.38
CA GLY A 76 15.16 -5.94 13.56
C GLY A 76 16.08 -4.78 14.00
N PRO A 77 17.34 -4.78 13.50
CA PRO A 77 18.25 -3.68 13.72
C PRO A 77 17.74 -2.40 13.04
N THR A 78 18.01 -1.25 13.65
CA THR A 78 17.46 0.06 13.25
C THR A 78 17.71 0.43 11.77
N PRO A 79 18.86 0.11 11.13
CA PRO A 79 19.04 0.41 9.71
C PRO A 79 18.18 -0.47 8.79
N VAL A 80 17.84 -1.70 9.21
CA VAL A 80 16.94 -2.58 8.46
C VAL A 80 15.51 -2.06 8.55
N SER A 81 15.07 -1.62 9.74
CA SER A 81 13.79 -0.94 9.92
C SER A 81 13.72 0.32 9.05
N ALA A 82 14.79 1.14 9.01
CA ALA A 82 14.86 2.31 8.13
C ALA A 82 14.63 1.93 6.66
N LEU A 83 15.28 0.88 6.16
CA LEU A 83 15.15 0.43 4.78
C LEU A 83 13.74 -0.07 4.45
N ILE A 84 13.18 -0.94 5.31
CA ILE A 84 11.85 -1.55 5.11
C ILE A 84 10.76 -0.47 5.10
N HIS A 85 10.84 0.49 6.03
CA HIS A 85 9.80 1.47 6.24
C HIS A 85 9.93 2.71 5.38
N ALA A 86 11.13 3.06 4.92
CA ALA A 86 11.32 4.26 4.12
C ALA A 86 11.41 3.97 2.61
N ALA A 87 12.16 2.93 2.22
CA ALA A 87 12.61 2.81 0.83
C ALA A 87 11.95 1.67 0.04
N THR A 88 11.73 0.50 0.64
CA THR A 88 11.50 -0.73 -0.15
C THR A 88 10.11 -1.34 0.01
N MET A 89 9.85 -1.99 1.15
CA MET A 89 8.78 -2.98 1.25
C MET A 89 7.40 -2.31 1.23
N VAL A 90 7.24 -1.26 2.04
CA VAL A 90 5.95 -0.59 2.19
C VAL A 90 5.61 0.36 1.06
N THR A 91 6.63 0.98 0.46
CA THR A 91 6.49 1.88 -0.70
C THR A 91 6.09 1.09 -1.95
N ALA A 92 6.51 -0.16 -2.09
CA ALA A 92 6.13 -1.02 -3.21
C ALA A 92 4.61 -1.21 -3.32
N GLY A 93 3.89 -1.33 -2.20
CA GLY A 93 2.43 -1.46 -2.22
C GLY A 93 1.72 -0.24 -2.82
N VAL A 94 2.14 0.96 -2.42
CA VAL A 94 1.64 2.23 -2.98
C VAL A 94 2.07 2.38 -4.44
N PHE A 95 3.32 2.04 -4.76
CA PHE A 95 3.87 2.17 -6.11
C PHE A 95 3.12 1.30 -7.12
N VAL A 96 2.73 0.07 -6.73
CA VAL A 96 1.90 -0.80 -7.58
C VAL A 96 0.58 -0.11 -7.94
N LEU A 97 -0.11 0.51 -6.98
CA LEU A 97 -1.34 1.26 -7.26
C LEU A 97 -1.10 2.43 -8.22
N ILE A 98 -0.04 3.21 -7.99
CA ILE A 98 0.32 4.35 -8.85
C ILE A 98 0.61 3.88 -10.28
N ARG A 99 1.35 2.77 -10.44
CA ARG A 99 1.69 2.23 -11.77
C ARG A 99 0.50 1.58 -12.47
N SER A 100 -0.43 1.03 -11.71
CA SER A 100 -1.69 0.50 -12.23
C SER A 100 -2.81 1.53 -12.32
N SER A 101 -2.50 2.84 -12.24
CA SER A 101 -3.52 3.90 -12.33
C SER A 101 -4.44 3.77 -13.56
N PRO A 102 -3.96 3.41 -14.77
CA PRO A 102 -4.87 3.27 -15.91
C PRO A 102 -5.84 2.11 -15.78
N ILE A 103 -5.61 1.16 -14.87
CA ILE A 103 -6.56 0.07 -14.57
C ILE A 103 -7.55 0.53 -13.49
N LEU A 104 -7.06 1.23 -12.47
CA LEU A 104 -7.86 1.72 -11.35
C LEU A 104 -8.93 2.73 -11.78
N GLU A 105 -8.64 3.60 -12.76
CA GLU A 105 -9.60 4.61 -13.24
C GLU A 105 -10.87 4.02 -13.88
N TYR A 106 -10.82 2.76 -14.33
CA TYR A 106 -11.99 2.04 -14.84
C TYR A 106 -12.74 1.24 -13.76
N SER A 107 -12.40 1.42 -12.48
CA SER A 107 -13.04 0.74 -11.36
C SER A 107 -13.39 1.74 -10.26
N SER A 108 -14.61 2.29 -10.34
CA SER A 108 -15.12 3.22 -9.31
C SER A 108 -15.23 2.57 -7.93
N SER A 109 -15.64 1.30 -7.89
CA SER A 109 -15.73 0.50 -6.65
C SER A 109 -14.33 0.26 -6.04
N GLY A 110 -13.33 -0.02 -6.87
CA GLY A 110 -11.95 -0.20 -6.46
C GLY A 110 -11.32 1.07 -5.89
N LEU A 111 -11.48 2.21 -6.57
CA LEU A 111 -11.04 3.52 -6.07
C LEU A 111 -11.67 3.88 -4.72
N PHE A 112 -12.97 3.60 -4.57
CA PHE A 112 -13.67 3.79 -3.30
C PHE A 112 -13.07 2.92 -2.19
N LEU A 113 -12.79 1.64 -2.44
CA LEU A 113 -12.16 0.75 -1.45
C LEU A 113 -10.75 1.23 -1.06
N VAL A 114 -9.93 1.64 -2.04
CA VAL A 114 -8.58 2.15 -1.81
C VAL A 114 -8.61 3.40 -0.93
N SER A 115 -9.51 4.36 -1.25
CA SER A 115 -9.65 5.57 -0.45
C SER A 115 -10.18 5.28 0.96
N LEU A 116 -11.23 4.48 1.09
CA LEU A 116 -11.80 4.12 2.38
C LEU A 116 -10.78 3.47 3.31
N ILE A 117 -10.07 2.45 2.82
CA ILE A 117 -9.09 1.72 3.64
C ILE A 117 -7.86 2.59 3.91
N GLY A 118 -7.41 3.41 2.97
CA GLY A 118 -6.33 4.37 3.22
C GLY A 118 -6.67 5.36 4.33
N GLY A 119 -7.87 5.96 4.27
CA GLY A 119 -8.34 6.90 5.30
C GLY A 119 -8.50 6.26 6.68
N LEU A 120 -9.11 5.06 6.74
CA LEU A 120 -9.25 4.32 7.99
C LEU A 120 -7.90 3.90 8.57
N THR A 121 -6.96 3.46 7.73
CA THR A 121 -5.59 3.12 8.15
C THR A 121 -4.87 4.35 8.71
N ALA A 122 -4.98 5.50 8.04
CA ALA A 122 -4.35 6.75 8.49
C ALA A 122 -4.79 7.14 9.90
N LEU A 123 -6.10 7.10 10.15
CA LEU A 123 -6.69 7.40 11.46
C LEU A 123 -6.32 6.36 12.52
N PHE A 124 -6.53 5.08 12.23
CA PHE A 124 -6.29 3.99 13.17
C PHE A 124 -4.82 3.91 13.59
N ALA A 125 -3.89 3.91 12.63
CA ALA A 125 -2.48 3.80 12.94
C ALA A 125 -1.95 5.05 13.65
N GLY A 126 -2.49 6.23 13.32
CA GLY A 126 -2.16 7.48 14.00
C GLY A 126 -2.54 7.45 15.47
N THR A 127 -3.76 6.99 15.81
CA THR A 127 -4.22 6.93 17.20
C THR A 127 -3.51 5.85 18.00
N VAL A 128 -3.25 4.67 17.41
CA VAL A 128 -2.48 3.60 18.08
C VAL A 128 -1.02 4.01 18.32
N GLY A 129 -0.44 4.78 17.40
CA GLY A 129 0.93 5.29 17.56
C GLY A 129 1.13 6.23 18.75
N LEU A 130 0.09 6.97 19.18
CA LEU A 130 0.16 7.89 20.32
C LEU A 130 0.29 7.19 21.67
N VAL A 131 -0.09 5.92 21.75
CA VAL A 131 -0.09 5.12 22.98
C VAL A 131 0.99 4.03 22.98
N GLN A 132 1.93 4.08 22.03
CA GLN A 132 3.12 3.22 22.05
C GLN A 132 4.20 3.80 22.95
N TYR A 133 4.86 2.93 23.72
CA TYR A 133 5.97 3.30 24.60
C TYR A 133 7.32 3.18 23.88
N ASP A 134 7.48 2.16 23.02
CA ASP A 134 8.69 1.92 22.24
C ASP A 134 8.84 2.90 21.07
N ILE A 135 9.98 3.61 21.00
CA ILE A 135 10.25 4.64 19.99
C ILE A 135 10.18 4.11 18.56
N LYS A 136 10.66 2.88 18.31
CA LYS A 136 10.61 2.26 16.98
C LYS A 136 9.17 1.96 16.60
N LYS A 137 8.36 1.45 17.53
CA LYS A 137 6.93 1.18 17.29
C LYS A 137 6.13 2.46 17.03
N VAL A 138 6.42 3.55 17.74
CA VAL A 138 5.83 4.87 17.43
C VAL A 138 6.14 5.28 15.99
N ILE A 139 7.40 5.12 15.55
CA ILE A 139 7.82 5.43 14.18
C ILE A 139 7.16 4.47 13.17
N ALA A 140 7.02 3.19 13.49
CA ALA A 140 6.34 2.20 12.65
C ALA A 140 4.85 2.51 12.47
N TYR A 141 4.11 2.81 13.54
CA TYR A 141 2.69 3.19 13.40
C TYR A 141 2.50 4.50 12.64
N SER A 142 3.40 5.46 12.82
CA SER A 142 3.37 6.66 11.97
C SER A 142 3.78 6.37 10.51
N THR A 143 4.53 5.30 10.19
CA THR A 143 4.70 4.86 8.78
C THR A 143 3.41 4.29 8.22
N CYS A 144 2.72 3.42 8.96
CA CYS A 144 1.42 2.87 8.58
C CYS A 144 0.39 3.98 8.30
N SER A 145 0.34 5.00 9.17
CA SER A 145 -0.53 6.16 8.99
C SER A 145 -0.21 6.96 7.71
N GLN A 146 1.08 7.23 7.46
CA GLN A 146 1.55 7.97 6.27
C GLN A 146 1.28 7.20 4.97
N LEU A 147 1.42 5.88 4.97
CA LEU A 147 1.04 5.04 3.83
C LEU A 147 -0.48 5.05 3.61
N GLY A 148 -1.26 5.09 4.68
CA GLY A 148 -2.72 5.31 4.63
C GLY A 148 -3.08 6.60 3.91
N TYR A 149 -2.39 7.71 4.18
CA TYR A 149 -2.56 8.97 3.43
C TYR A 149 -2.25 8.82 1.94
N MET A 150 -1.19 8.10 1.58
CA MET A 150 -0.84 7.85 0.18
C MET A 150 -1.90 7.00 -0.53
N PHE A 151 -2.42 5.97 0.15
CA PHE A 151 -3.54 5.15 -0.35
C PHE A 151 -4.78 6.01 -0.56
N PHE A 152 -5.12 6.85 0.42
CA PHE A 152 -6.25 7.78 0.32
C PHE A 152 -6.11 8.68 -0.92
N ALA A 153 -4.94 9.29 -1.14
CA ALA A 153 -4.67 10.10 -2.32
C ALA A 153 -4.82 9.31 -3.64
N CYS A 154 -4.30 8.08 -3.70
CA CYS A 154 -4.46 7.21 -4.88
C CYS A 154 -5.91 6.81 -5.13
N GLY A 155 -6.71 6.59 -4.07
CA GLY A 155 -8.14 6.29 -4.20
C GLY A 155 -8.98 7.49 -4.63
N MET A 156 -8.49 8.71 -4.39
CA MET A 156 -9.05 9.96 -4.94
C MET A 156 -8.48 10.32 -6.32
N SER A 157 -7.94 9.35 -7.07
CA SER A 157 -7.29 9.52 -8.38
C SER A 157 -6.13 10.53 -8.45
N ASN A 158 -5.58 10.93 -7.30
CA ASN A 158 -4.46 11.86 -7.18
C ASN A 158 -3.11 11.13 -7.08
N TYR A 159 -2.76 10.35 -8.10
CA TYR A 159 -1.56 9.50 -8.09
C TYR A 159 -0.24 10.28 -8.04
N SER A 160 -0.18 11.45 -8.68
CA SER A 160 1.00 12.32 -8.65
C SER A 160 1.28 12.84 -7.24
N VAL A 161 0.24 13.18 -6.49
CA VAL A 161 0.32 13.58 -5.09
C VAL A 161 0.76 12.39 -4.23
N GLY A 162 0.19 11.21 -4.47
CA GLY A 162 0.63 9.98 -3.81
C GLY A 162 2.12 9.68 -4.04
N LEU A 163 2.62 9.85 -5.27
CA LEU A 163 4.03 9.65 -5.60
C LEU A 163 4.94 10.70 -4.94
N PHE A 164 4.52 11.97 -4.96
CA PHE A 164 5.26 13.05 -4.31
C PHE A 164 5.38 12.82 -2.80
N HIS A 165 4.28 12.43 -2.15
CA HIS A 165 4.27 12.07 -0.74
C HIS A 165 5.19 10.87 -0.48
N LEU A 166 5.10 9.82 -1.29
CA LEU A 166 5.95 8.63 -1.19
C LEU A 166 7.44 8.97 -1.26
N PHE A 167 7.83 9.88 -2.16
CA PHE A 167 9.21 10.34 -2.26
C PHE A 167 9.67 11.05 -0.98
N ASN A 168 8.90 12.03 -0.50
CA ASN A 168 9.23 12.75 0.73
C ASN A 168 9.29 11.83 1.96
N HIS A 169 8.36 10.87 2.03
CA HIS A 169 8.33 9.83 3.06
C HIS A 169 9.61 9.01 3.11
N GLY A 170 10.17 8.65 1.96
CA GLY A 170 11.47 7.98 1.90
C GLY A 170 12.57 8.75 2.63
N PHE A 171 12.61 10.08 2.50
CA PHE A 171 13.61 10.89 3.21
C PHE A 171 13.31 11.01 4.71
N PHE A 172 12.12 11.48 5.07
CA PHE A 172 11.86 11.79 6.47
C PHE A 172 11.77 10.54 7.35
N LYS A 173 11.32 9.40 6.82
CA LYS A 173 11.31 8.15 7.60
C LYS A 173 12.69 7.55 7.75
N ALA A 174 13.54 7.60 6.72
CA ALA A 174 14.93 7.18 6.86
C ALA A 174 15.64 8.03 7.94
N LEU A 175 15.42 9.34 7.93
CA LEU A 175 15.96 10.26 8.95
C LEU A 175 15.46 9.90 10.35
N LEU A 176 14.16 9.66 10.55
CA LEU A 176 13.60 9.32 11.85
C LEU A 176 14.15 8.00 12.40
N PHE A 177 14.22 6.95 11.58
CA PHE A 177 14.73 5.65 12.03
C PHE A 177 16.24 5.68 12.33
N LEU A 178 17.03 6.36 11.51
CA LEU A 178 18.47 6.50 11.78
C LEU A 178 18.73 7.40 12.99
N GLY A 179 17.94 8.46 13.16
CA GLY A 179 17.96 9.32 14.34
C GLY A 179 17.62 8.54 15.61
N ALA A 180 16.51 7.80 15.61
CA ALA A 180 16.14 6.91 16.72
C ALA A 180 17.23 5.87 17.00
N GLY A 181 17.82 5.27 15.96
CA GLY A 181 18.92 4.33 16.11
C GLY A 181 20.15 4.94 16.79
N SER A 182 20.49 6.19 16.48
CA SER A 182 21.59 6.89 17.16
C SER A 182 21.30 7.18 18.64
N VAL A 183 20.04 7.51 18.99
CA VAL A 183 19.61 7.73 20.37
C VAL A 183 19.63 6.43 21.17
N ILE A 184 19.08 5.35 20.62
CA ILE A 184 19.08 4.02 21.24
C ILE A 184 20.53 3.57 21.51
N HIS A 185 21.42 3.75 20.53
CA HIS A 185 22.83 3.39 20.68
C HIS A 185 23.51 4.22 21.78
N ALA A 186 23.20 5.51 21.89
CA ALA A 186 23.75 6.38 22.94
C ALA A 186 23.22 6.04 24.35
N LEU A 187 22.02 5.44 24.44
CA LEU A 187 21.37 5.02 25.68
C LEU A 187 21.60 3.54 26.01
N LEU A 188 22.65 2.91 25.46
CA LEU A 188 23.00 1.51 25.74
C LEU A 188 21.87 0.51 25.42
N ASP A 189 21.25 0.70 24.25
CA ASP A 189 20.19 -0.14 23.69
C ASP A 189 18.82 -0.04 24.40
N GLU A 190 18.59 0.98 25.24
CA GLU A 190 17.27 1.33 25.75
C GLU A 190 16.36 1.87 24.62
N GLN A 191 15.14 1.33 24.52
CA GLN A 191 14.17 1.63 23.45
C GLN A 191 12.85 2.25 23.95
N ASP A 192 12.66 2.29 25.27
CA ASP A 192 11.50 2.87 25.96
C ASP A 192 11.72 4.33 26.38
#